data_AF-A0A933Q6C3-F1
#
_entry.id   AF-A0A933Q6C3-F1
#
_cell.length_a   1.000
_cell.length_b   1.000
_cell.length_c   1.000
_cell.angle_alpha   90.00
_cell.angle_beta   90.00
_cell.angle_gamma   90.00
#
_symmetry.space_group_name_H-M   'P 1'
#
loop_
_entity.id
_entity.type
_entity.pdbx_description
1 polymer ?
#
loop_
_entity_poly.entity_id
_entity_poly.type
_entity_poly.pdbx_seq_one_letter_code
_entity_poly.pdbx_strand_id
1 'polypeptide(L)'
;MTITTTIKLPDELKDRVVSAAAAAGKTPHAWMVEAIEAQAALAQRRQAFVASALKAEQEVAQYGLVFDADEVFSYILAKAEGRRASKPKPRKR
;
A
#
# COMPACT_ATOMS: atom_id res chain seq x y z
N MET A 1 7.81 1.47 -24.21
CA MET A 1 6.86 1.19 -25.30
C MET A 1 5.46 1.42 -24.75
N THR A 2 4.62 2.21 -25.42
CA THR A 2 3.22 2.43 -25.01
C THR A 2 2.30 1.56 -25.86
N ILE A 3 1.40 0.81 -25.24
CA ILE A 3 0.40 -0.03 -25.91
C ILE A 3 -0.96 0.62 -25.68
N THR A 4 -1.74 0.78 -26.75
CA THR A 4 -3.11 1.30 -26.67
C THR A 4 -4.07 0.19 -26.30
N THR A 5 -4.90 0.42 -25.30
CA THR A 5 -5.95 -0.51 -24.88
C THR A 5 -7.31 0.21 -24.89
N THR A 6 -8.27 -0.32 -25.65
CA THR A 6 -9.64 0.20 -25.68
C THR A 6 -10.42 -0.34 -24.48
N ILE A 7 -10.91 0.56 -23.62
CA ILE A 7 -11.68 0.21 -22.44
C ILE A 7 -13.12 0.72 -22.64
N LYS A 8 -14.11 -0.17 -22.50
CA LYS A 8 -15.52 0.22 -22.46
C LYS A 8 -15.85 0.70 -21.05
N LEU A 9 -16.40 1.90 -20.95
CA LEU A 9 -16.87 2.48 -19.70
C LEU A 9 -18.39 2.57 -19.74
N PRO A 10 -19.10 2.17 -18.67
CA PRO A 10 -20.49 2.55 -18.49
C PRO A 10 -20.64 4.07 -18.54
N ASP A 11 -21.75 4.58 -19.07
CA ASP A 11 -21.98 6.02 -19.26
C ASP A 11 -21.86 6.80 -17.94
N GLU A 12 -22.43 6.28 -16.86
CA GLU A 12 -22.34 6.88 -15.52
C GLU A 12 -20.89 7.02 -15.02
N LEU A 13 -20.05 6.01 -15.30
CA LEU A 13 -18.64 6.05 -14.90
C LEU A 13 -17.88 7.09 -15.73
N LYS A 14 -18.18 7.19 -17.03
CA LYS A 14 -17.60 8.20 -17.91
C LYS A 14 -17.88 9.61 -17.40
N ASP A 15 -19.12 9.90 -17.00
CA ASP A 15 -19.51 11.23 -16.50
C ASP A 15 -18.80 11.59 -15.20
N ARG A 16 -18.65 10.61 -14.29
CA ARG A 16 -17.87 10.77 -13.06
C ARG A 16 -16.40 11.05 -13.34
N VAL A 17 -15.80 10.35 -14.30
CA VAL A 17 -14.40 10.57 -14.72
C VAL A 17 -14.23 11.97 -15.32
N VAL A 18 -15.14 12.40 -16.19
CA VAL A 18 -15.08 13.75 -16.79
C VAL A 18 -15.14 14.82 -15.71
N SER A 19 -16.06 14.68 -14.76
CA SER A 19 -16.22 15.63 -13.65
C SER A 19 -14.98 15.66 -12.74
N ALA A 20 -14.44 14.49 -12.38
CA ALA A 20 -13.25 14.38 -11.55
C ALA A 20 -11.99 14.92 -12.24
N ALA A 21 -11.86 14.67 -13.55
CA ALA A 21 -10.76 15.19 -14.36
C ALA A 21 -10.81 16.72 -14.45
N ALA A 22 -12.00 17.29 -14.70
CA ALA A 22 -12.19 18.74 -14.74
C ALA A 22 -11.84 19.40 -13.40
N ALA A 23 -12.31 18.83 -12.28
CA ALA A 23 -11.97 19.32 -10.94
C ALA A 23 -10.46 19.25 -10.63
N ALA A 24 -9.76 18.27 -11.22
CA ALA A 24 -8.31 18.10 -11.11
C ALA A 24 -7.51 18.92 -12.15
N GLY A 25 -8.16 19.64 -13.07
CA GLY A 25 -7.50 20.37 -14.15
C GLY A 25 -6.82 19.47 -15.19
N LYS A 26 -7.32 18.24 -15.40
CA LYS A 26 -6.75 17.22 -16.28
C LYS A 26 -7.71 16.83 -17.40
N THR A 27 -7.18 16.26 -18.47
CA THR A 27 -8.01 15.58 -19.47
C THR A 27 -8.55 14.26 -18.89
N PRO A 28 -9.73 13.79 -19.31
CA PRO A 28 -10.26 12.50 -18.86
C PRO A 28 -9.27 11.34 -19.09
N HIS A 29 -8.55 11.33 -20.22
CA HIS A 29 -7.54 10.32 -20.51
C HIS A 29 -6.40 10.34 -19.50
N ALA A 30 -5.77 11.51 -19.26
CA ALA A 30 -4.67 11.62 -18.30
C ALA A 30 -5.11 11.21 -16.90
N TRP A 31 -6.31 11.64 -16.48
CA TRP A 31 -6.88 11.26 -15.19
C TRP A 31 -7.09 9.73 -15.07
N MET A 32 -7.60 9.08 -16.13
CA MET A 32 -7.78 7.62 -16.12
C MET A 32 -6.47 6.85 -16.04
N VAL A 33 -5.44 7.29 -16.76
CA VAL A 33 -4.11 6.66 -16.71
C VAL A 33 -3.55 6.71 -15.29
N GLU A 34 -3.60 7.88 -14.66
CA GLU A 34 -3.15 8.03 -13.27
C GLU A 34 -4.00 7.21 -12.29
N ALA A 35 -5.31 7.12 -12.49
CA ALA A 35 -6.19 6.31 -11.67
C ALA A 35 -5.82 4.81 -11.76
N ILE A 36 -5.53 4.31 -12.97
CA ILE A 36 -5.09 2.93 -13.18
C ILE A 36 -3.72 2.71 -12.53
N GLU A 37 -2.78 3.63 -12.68
CA GLU A 37 -1.46 3.55 -12.05
C GLU A 37 -1.57 3.50 -10.52
N ALA A 38 -2.35 4.40 -9.92
CA ALA A 38 -2.58 4.43 -8.49
C ALA A 38 -3.21 3.12 -7.98
N GLN A 39 -4.18 2.58 -8.72
CA GLN A 39 -4.83 1.32 -8.37
C GLN A 39 -3.89 0.12 -8.52
N ALA A 40 -3.07 0.07 -9.57
CA ALA A 40 -2.08 -0.97 -9.76
C ALA A 40 -1.04 -0.96 -8.62
N ALA A 41 -0.52 0.21 -8.27
CA ALA A 41 0.42 0.38 -7.16
C ALA A 41 -0.22 0.01 -5.81
N LEU A 42 -1.50 0.32 -5.58
CA LEU A 42 -2.22 -0.10 -4.39
C LEU A 42 -2.38 -1.63 -4.32
N ALA A 43 -2.76 -2.27 -5.43
CA ALA A 43 -2.91 -3.72 -5.51
C ALA A 43 -1.57 -4.44 -5.22
N GLN A 44 -0.48 -3.96 -5.81
CA GLN A 44 0.87 -4.49 -5.57
C GLN A 44 1.29 -4.35 -4.10
N ARG A 45 1.08 -3.18 -3.49
CA ARG A 45 1.38 -2.96 -2.06
C ARG A 45 0.58 -3.89 -1.16
N ARG A 46 -0.70 -4.10 -1.46
CA ARG A 46 -1.56 -5.03 -0.72
C ARG A 46 -1.06 -6.46 -0.83
N GLN A 47 -0.72 -6.92 -2.04
CA GLN A 47 -0.20 -8.26 -2.25
C GLN A 47 1.12 -8.46 -1.50
N ALA A 48 2.04 -7.50 -1.58
CA ALA A 48 3.32 -7.55 -0.87
C ALA A 48 3.13 -7.59 0.66
N PHE A 49 2.19 -6.81 1.19
CA PHE A 49 1.86 -6.81 2.63
C PHE A 49 1.29 -8.15 3.10
N VAL A 50 0.38 -8.75 2.34
CA VAL A 50 -0.16 -10.08 2.69
C VAL A 50 0.93 -11.15 2.60
N ALA A 51 1.76 -11.11 1.56
CA ALA A 51 2.87 -12.04 1.41
C ALA A 51 3.89 -11.94 2.55
N SER A 52 4.21 -10.73 3.02
CA SER A 52 5.11 -10.54 4.16
C SER A 52 4.49 -11.04 5.47
N ALA A 53 3.18 -10.83 5.68
CA ALA A 53 2.48 -11.34 6.85
C ALA A 53 2.46 -12.88 6.90
N LEU A 54 2.14 -13.55 5.78
CA LEU A 54 2.17 -15.01 5.69
C LEU A 54 3.59 -15.57 5.91
N LYS A 55 4.62 -14.89 5.39
CA LYS A 55 6.00 -15.27 5.66
C LYS A 55 6.36 -15.14 7.14
N ALA A 56 5.97 -14.04 7.78
CA ALA A 56 6.22 -13.83 9.21
C ALA A 56 5.51 -14.90 10.06
N GLU A 57 4.28 -15.29 9.70
CA GLU A 57 3.57 -16.39 10.36
C GLU A 57 4.34 -17.71 10.27
N GLN A 58 4.87 -18.05 9.10
CA GLN A 58 5.70 -19.25 8.90
C GLN A 58 6.99 -19.20 9.72
N GLU A 59 7.67 -18.05 9.77
CA GLU A 59 8.88 -17.86 10.58
C GLU A 59 8.60 -18.01 12.08
N VAL A 60 7.46 -17.48 12.56
CA VAL A 60 7.02 -17.67 13.95
C VAL A 60 6.71 -19.15 14.21
N ALA A 61 6.03 -19.83 13.30
CA ALA A 61 5.74 -21.26 13.44
C ALA A 61 7.03 -22.12 13.47
N GLN A 62 8.05 -21.74 12.69
CA GLN A 62 9.30 -22.48 12.59
C GLN A 62 10.27 -22.19 13.75
N TYR A 63 10.45 -20.92 14.12
CA TYR A 63 11.50 -20.48 15.04
C TYR A 63 10.98 -20.03 16.40
N GLY A 64 9.67 -19.73 16.52
CA GLY A 64 9.04 -19.22 17.73
C GLY A 64 9.45 -17.80 18.10
N LEU A 65 10.15 -17.07 17.21
CA LEU A 65 10.67 -15.73 17.50
C LEU A 65 9.61 -14.66 17.22
N VAL A 66 9.22 -13.92 18.24
CA VAL A 66 8.25 -12.82 18.18
C VAL A 66 8.82 -11.55 18.80
N PHE A 67 8.26 -10.40 18.44
CA PHE A 67 8.54 -9.14 19.11
C PHE A 67 7.43 -8.81 20.10
N ASP A 68 7.79 -8.18 21.21
CA ASP A 68 6.81 -7.59 22.11
C ASP A 68 6.14 -6.38 21.43
N ALA A 69 4.81 -6.35 21.46
CA ALA A 69 4.04 -5.33 20.73
C ALA A 69 4.26 -3.92 21.30
N ASP A 70 4.33 -3.78 22.63
CA ASP A 70 4.49 -2.49 23.30
C ASP A 70 5.89 -1.93 23.05
N GLU A 71 6.93 -2.78 23.04
CA GLU A 71 8.28 -2.39 22.65
C GLU A 71 8.32 -1.90 21.20
N VAL A 72 7.65 -2.60 20.28
CA VAL A 72 7.59 -2.22 18.85
C VAL A 72 6.85 -0.90 18.66
N PHE A 73 5.68 -0.72 19.27
CA PHE A 73 4.92 0.53 19.15
C PHE A 73 5.70 1.70 19.72
N SER A 74 6.30 1.53 20.91
CA SER A 74 7.13 2.57 21.54
C SER A 74 8.32 2.95 20.66
N TYR A 75 8.99 1.97 20.05
CA TYR A 75 10.10 2.21 19.11
C TYR A 75 9.66 2.98 17.86
N ILE A 76 8.54 2.59 17.24
CA ILE A 76 8.02 3.24 16.03
C ILE A 76 7.62 4.68 16.32
N LEU A 77 6.91 4.92 17.43
CA LEU A 77 6.44 6.25 17.80
C LEU A 77 7.61 7.19 18.10
N ALA A 78 8.58 6.74 18.91
CA ALA A 78 9.77 7.53 19.22
C ALA A 78 10.58 7.87 17.96
N LYS A 79 10.68 6.93 17.01
CA LYS A 79 11.36 7.18 15.73
C LYS A 79 10.61 8.18 14.86
N ALA A 80 9.28 8.13 14.83
CA ALA A 80 8.45 9.09 14.10
C ALA A 80 8.60 10.52 14.65
N GLU A 81 8.82 10.66 15.96
CA GLU A 81 9.10 11.93 16.63
C GLU A 81 10.57 12.38 16.52
N GLY A 82 11.43 11.63 15.82
CA GLY A 82 12.86 11.92 15.68
C GLY A 82 13.71 11.65 16.93
N ARG A 83 13.15 10.98 17.95
CA ARG A 83 13.87 10.60 19.17
C ARG A 83 14.71 9.35 18.92
N ARG A 84 15.83 9.24 19.63
CA ARG A 84 16.62 7.99 19.65
C ARG A 84 15.87 6.94 20.46
N ALA A 85 15.58 5.80 19.84
CA ALA A 85 14.98 4.65 20.51
C ALA A 85 15.76 3.37 20.17
N SER A 86 15.89 2.48 21.15
CA SER A 86 16.51 1.17 20.96
C SER A 86 15.59 0.27 20.15
N LYS A 87 16.16 -0.47 19.19
CA LYS A 87 15.39 -1.41 18.38
C LYS A 87 14.96 -2.61 19.25
N PRO A 88 13.67 -3.00 19.23
CA PRO A 88 13.18 -4.19 19.92
C PRO A 88 13.95 -5.44 19.47
N LYS A 89 14.12 -6.38 20.39
CA LYS A 89 14.79 -7.66 20.10
C LYS A 89 13.76 -8.79 20.05
N PRO A 90 13.90 -9.75 19.11
CA PRO A 90 13.02 -10.89 19.07
C PRO A 90 13.23 -11.78 20.30
N ARG A 91 12.14 -12.36 20.81
CA ARG A 91 12.11 -13.26 21.97
C ARG A 91 11.38 -14.54 21.56
N LYS A 92 11.72 -15.67 22.18
CA LYS A 92 10.94 -16.90 21.98
C LYS A 92 9.58 -16.76 22.65
N ARG A 93 8.52 -17.12 21.92
CA ARG A 93 7.14 -17.23 22.41
C ARG A 93 7.01 -18.32 23.46
#